data_AF-A0A7R8ZR62-F1
#
_entry.id   AF-A0A7R8ZR62-F1
#
_cell.length_a   1.000
_cell.length_b   1.000
_cell.length_c   1.000
_cell.angle_alpha   90.00
_cell.angle_beta   90.00
_cell.angle_gamma   90.00
#
_symmetry.space_group_name_H-M   'P 1'
#
loop_
_entity.id
_entity.type
_entity.pdbx_description
1 polymer ?
#
loop_
_entity_poly.entity_id
_entity_poly.type
_entity_poly.pdbx_seq_one_letter_code
_entity_poly.pdbx_strand_id
1 'polypeptide(L)'
;MSVPTDMMGESSGTYLYNSDSDDCLTMCDCMRGLRLRCNTLGCVPKASCHSPSGATYGHQAPAYIAFRDECLCFSGNFICPKPPPDHFRLREDVVGVFLFLGFSKLEENILRRYTNETVNEDAGARLQELISPRDTLQTRCHLVLYHSVDENLIFQASFIPEKPDHSGNGSRISYAMLWEEKKECGPLLQSLAYRIRNRDFSVISQPTLSLIKVAHVEVHLPPEPRSGARSSRATSSTSSSISLKFVFVCLVQLLHWTAVASS
;
A
#
# COMPACT_ATOMS: atom_id res chain seq x y z
N MET A 1 -0.33 -26.20 -20.42
CA MET A 1 0.50 -25.43 -19.46
C MET A 1 0.50 -26.20 -18.16
N SER A 2 1.65 -26.81 -17.83
CA SER A 2 1.83 -27.73 -16.71
C SER A 2 2.16 -26.95 -15.42
N VAL A 3 1.32 -27.12 -14.40
CA VAL A 3 1.56 -26.60 -13.05
C VAL A 3 2.66 -27.44 -12.40
N PRO A 4 3.73 -26.85 -11.84
CA PRO A 4 4.80 -27.59 -11.18
C PRO A 4 4.26 -28.35 -9.96
N THR A 5 4.54 -29.65 -9.92
CA THR A 5 4.30 -30.56 -8.80
C THR A 5 5.41 -30.40 -7.77
N ASP A 6 5.29 -29.43 -6.87
CA ASP A 6 5.96 -29.52 -5.57
C ASP A 6 5.33 -28.51 -4.62
N MET A 7 4.31 -28.95 -3.87
CA MET A 7 3.84 -28.45 -2.56
C MET A 7 2.72 -29.39 -2.09
N MET A 8 3.09 -30.64 -1.79
CA MET A 8 2.21 -31.58 -1.10
C MET A 8 2.58 -31.62 0.38
N GLY A 9 1.98 -30.69 1.13
CA GLY A 9 1.83 -30.73 2.57
C GLY A 9 0.35 -30.59 2.92
N GLU A 10 -0.16 -31.59 3.62
CA GLU A 10 -1.44 -31.72 4.33
C GLU A 10 -2.46 -30.54 4.31
N SER A 11 -3.66 -30.84 3.79
CA SER A 11 -4.96 -30.20 4.11
C SER A 11 -5.11 -28.68 4.05
N SER A 12 -4.59 -27.97 3.05
CA SER A 12 -5.02 -26.59 2.78
C SER A 12 -5.72 -26.49 1.43
N GLY A 13 -7.02 -26.20 1.45
CA GLY A 13 -7.77 -25.85 0.23
C GLY A 13 -7.12 -24.63 -0.44
N THR A 14 -7.09 -24.62 -1.77
CA THR A 14 -6.61 -23.51 -2.59
C THR A 14 -7.81 -22.73 -3.10
N TYR A 15 -7.83 -21.40 -2.90
CA TYR A 15 -8.92 -20.57 -3.39
C TYR A 15 -8.61 -20.08 -4.81
N LEU A 16 -9.57 -20.25 -5.72
CA LEU A 16 -9.45 -19.82 -7.12
C LEU A 16 -10.60 -18.87 -7.43
N TYR A 17 -10.27 -17.65 -7.84
CA TYR A 17 -11.26 -16.68 -8.29
C TYR A 17 -11.61 -16.97 -9.75
N ASN A 18 -12.88 -17.24 -10.05
CA ASN A 18 -13.33 -17.48 -11.42
C ASN A 18 -13.92 -16.17 -12.00
N SER A 19 -13.34 -15.66 -13.09
CA SER A 19 -13.73 -14.39 -13.72
C SER A 19 -14.96 -14.49 -14.62
N ASP A 20 -15.35 -15.69 -15.03
CA ASP A 20 -16.20 -15.87 -16.21
C ASP A 20 -17.70 -16.01 -15.91
N SER A 21 -18.10 -16.12 -14.63
CA SER A 21 -19.51 -16.14 -14.22
C SER A 21 -19.67 -15.67 -12.78
N ASP A 22 -20.31 -14.51 -12.59
CA ASP A 22 -20.53 -13.83 -11.29
C ASP A 22 -19.26 -13.64 -10.43
N ASP A 23 -19.17 -12.58 -9.63
CA ASP A 23 -18.01 -12.39 -8.74
C ASP A 23 -18.19 -13.32 -7.53
N CYS A 24 -17.91 -14.61 -7.77
CA CYS A 24 -18.16 -15.69 -6.85
C CYS A 24 -16.90 -16.12 -6.13
N LEU A 25 -17.04 -16.32 -4.82
CA LEU A 25 -16.01 -16.95 -4.02
C LEU A 25 -16.06 -18.45 -4.23
N THR A 26 -14.95 -19.03 -4.66
CA THR A 26 -14.81 -20.48 -4.88
C THR A 26 -13.69 -21.04 -4.01
N MET A 27 -13.97 -22.14 -3.32
CA MET A 27 -13.00 -22.87 -2.50
C MET A 27 -12.72 -24.21 -3.15
N CYS A 28 -11.45 -24.53 -3.38
CA CYS A 28 -11.05 -25.79 -3.98
C CYS A 28 -10.25 -26.66 -3.01
N ASP A 29 -10.67 -27.92 -2.88
CA ASP A 29 -9.97 -28.91 -2.08
C ASP A 29 -9.25 -29.91 -2.98
N CYS A 30 -8.01 -30.26 -2.61
CA CYS A 30 -7.29 -31.37 -3.23
C CYS A 30 -7.69 -32.69 -2.57
N MET A 31 -8.47 -33.51 -3.28
CA MET A 31 -8.84 -34.85 -2.82
C MET A 31 -7.71 -35.86 -3.06
N ARG A 32 -7.75 -36.98 -2.32
CA ARG A 32 -6.84 -38.12 -2.55
C ARG A 32 -6.87 -38.52 -4.03
N GLY A 33 -5.69 -38.64 -4.64
CA GLY A 33 -5.53 -38.95 -6.06
C GLY A 33 -5.45 -37.72 -6.99
N LEU A 34 -5.02 -36.55 -6.50
CA LEU A 34 -4.76 -35.34 -7.29
C LEU A 34 -6.01 -34.78 -8.01
N ARG A 35 -7.21 -35.08 -7.52
CA ARG A 35 -8.45 -34.52 -8.07
C ARG A 35 -8.82 -33.26 -7.31
N LEU A 36 -8.91 -32.14 -8.03
CA LEU A 36 -9.37 -30.86 -7.47
C LEU A 36 -10.90 -30.84 -7.45
N ARG A 37 -11.50 -30.51 -6.30
CA ARG A 37 -12.94 -30.27 -6.18
C ARG A 37 -13.17 -28.83 -5.74
N CYS A 38 -13.73 -28.01 -6.62
CA CYS A 38 -14.06 -26.62 -6.37
C CYS A 38 -15.56 -26.46 -6.07
N ASN A 39 -15.88 -25.77 -4.97
CA ASN A 39 -17.24 -25.43 -4.57
C ASN A 39 -17.40 -23.90 -4.55
N THR A 40 -18.45 -23.41 -5.20
CA THR A 40 -18.84 -22.00 -5.11
C THR A 40 -19.51 -21.76 -3.75
N LEU A 41 -18.93 -20.89 -2.92
CA LEU A 41 -19.43 -20.55 -1.59
C LEU A 41 -20.55 -19.50 -1.64
N GLY A 42 -20.53 -18.64 -2.65
CA GLY A 42 -21.52 -17.58 -2.86
C GLY A 42 -20.98 -16.50 -3.79
N CYS A 43 -21.88 -15.64 -4.28
CA CYS A 43 -21.56 -14.60 -5.24
C CYS A 43 -22.05 -13.25 -4.77
N VAL A 44 -21.28 -12.20 -5.08
CA VAL A 44 -21.73 -10.81 -4.87
C VAL A 44 -22.36 -10.25 -6.14
N PRO A 45 -23.35 -9.36 -6.03
CA PRO A 45 -23.99 -8.78 -7.21
C PRO A 45 -23.03 -7.84 -7.95
N LYS A 46 -23.04 -7.92 -9.28
CA LYS A 46 -22.29 -7.02 -10.17
C LYS A 46 -23.02 -5.68 -10.32
N ALA A 47 -23.01 -4.87 -9.26
CA ALA A 47 -23.61 -3.54 -9.25
C ALA A 47 -22.57 -2.45 -9.59
N SER A 48 -23.02 -1.43 -10.32
CA SER A 48 -22.24 -0.21 -10.62
C SER A 48 -22.21 0.72 -9.41
N CYS A 49 -21.13 1.50 -9.28
CA CYS A 49 -20.94 2.44 -8.19
C CYS A 49 -21.19 3.87 -8.67
N HIS A 50 -21.78 4.68 -7.81
CA HIS A 50 -22.06 6.09 -8.10
C HIS A 50 -21.22 6.98 -7.19
N SER A 51 -20.40 7.83 -7.80
CA SER A 51 -19.61 8.81 -7.07
C SER A 51 -20.46 10.02 -6.65
N PRO A 52 -20.06 10.76 -5.60
CA PRO A 52 -20.76 11.98 -5.20
C PRO A 52 -20.82 13.06 -6.28
N SER A 53 -19.90 13.05 -7.25
CA SER A 53 -19.90 13.96 -8.40
C SER A 53 -20.84 13.54 -9.53
N GLY A 54 -21.57 12.43 -9.37
CA GLY A 54 -22.54 11.92 -10.35
C GLY A 54 -21.95 11.01 -11.42
N ALA A 55 -20.64 10.71 -11.38
CA ALA A 55 -20.04 9.72 -12.29
C ALA A 55 -20.39 8.28 -11.87
N THR A 56 -20.70 7.45 -12.86
CA THR A 56 -21.02 6.03 -12.69
C THR A 56 -19.86 5.17 -13.13
N TYR A 57 -19.47 4.22 -12.28
CA TYR A 57 -18.37 3.29 -12.51
C TYR A 57 -18.92 1.88 -12.64
N GLY A 58 -18.51 1.18 -13.69
CA GLY A 58 -18.83 -0.23 -13.84
C GLY A 58 -18.21 -1.07 -12.73
N HIS A 59 -18.79 -2.23 -12.47
CA HIS A 59 -18.22 -3.19 -11.52
C HIS A 59 -16.76 -3.54 -11.92
N GLN A 60 -15.87 -3.61 -10.93
CA GLN A 60 -14.41 -3.74 -11.05
C GLN A 60 -13.69 -2.57 -11.77
N ALA A 61 -14.36 -1.46 -12.06
CA ALA A 61 -13.68 -0.30 -12.64
C ALA A 61 -12.83 0.42 -11.58
N PRO A 62 -11.61 0.87 -11.93
CA PRO A 62 -10.82 1.72 -11.07
C PRO A 62 -11.47 3.11 -10.95
N ALA A 63 -11.37 3.72 -9.77
CA ALA A 63 -11.90 5.04 -9.48
C ALA A 63 -10.98 5.80 -8.53
N TYR A 64 -10.56 7.00 -8.90
CA TYR A 64 -9.82 7.87 -7.99
C TYR A 64 -10.81 8.66 -7.13
N ILE A 65 -10.83 8.40 -5.83
CA ILE A 65 -11.65 9.13 -4.86
C ILE A 65 -10.74 10.01 -4.03
N ALA A 66 -11.10 11.29 -3.91
CA ALA A 66 -10.27 12.28 -3.22
C ALA A 66 -9.87 11.81 -1.81
N PHE A 67 -8.58 11.94 -1.50
CA PHE A 67 -7.94 11.53 -0.24
C PHE A 67 -7.98 10.02 0.07
N ARG A 68 -8.52 9.19 -0.82
CA ARG A 68 -8.66 7.74 -0.60
C ARG A 68 -7.79 6.88 -1.52
N ASP A 69 -6.97 7.52 -2.37
CA ASP A 69 -6.18 6.91 -3.46
C ASP A 69 -7.04 6.18 -4.51
N GLU A 70 -6.41 5.33 -5.34
CA GLU A 70 -7.07 4.51 -6.35
C GLU A 70 -7.93 3.43 -5.69
N CYS A 71 -9.25 3.62 -5.78
CA CYS A 71 -10.28 2.69 -5.31
C CYS A 71 -10.74 1.76 -6.43
N LEU A 72 -11.45 0.70 -6.05
CA LEU A 72 -12.13 -0.22 -6.94
C LEU A 72 -13.64 -0.11 -6.74
N CYS A 73 -14.40 0.05 -7.82
CA CYS A 73 -15.85 -0.12 -7.75
C CYS A 73 -16.18 -1.60 -7.59
N PHE A 74 -16.81 -1.99 -6.49
CA PHE A 74 -17.14 -3.37 -6.19
C PHE A 74 -18.52 -3.45 -5.54
N SER A 75 -19.43 -4.14 -6.22
CA SER A 75 -20.80 -4.42 -5.76
C SER A 75 -21.56 -3.17 -5.26
N GLY A 76 -21.46 -2.06 -6.01
CA GLY A 76 -22.14 -0.80 -5.70
C GLY A 76 -21.40 0.12 -4.71
N ASN A 77 -20.28 -0.34 -4.14
CA ASN A 77 -19.46 0.44 -3.20
C ASN A 77 -18.04 0.65 -3.73
N PHE A 78 -17.40 1.75 -3.33
CA PHE A 78 -15.98 1.96 -3.61
C PHE A 78 -15.12 1.38 -2.48
N ILE A 79 -14.37 0.33 -2.78
CA ILE A 79 -13.35 -0.21 -1.88
C ILE A 79 -12.06 0.55 -2.15
N CYS A 80 -11.59 1.32 -1.17
CA CYS A 80 -10.39 2.15 -1.27
C CYS A 80 -9.31 1.64 -0.31
N PRO A 81 -8.02 1.84 -0.59
CA PRO A 81 -6.96 1.47 0.34
C PRO A 81 -7.00 2.33 1.61
N LYS A 82 -7.37 3.62 1.48
CA LYS A 82 -7.48 4.54 2.62
C LYS A 82 -8.92 4.68 3.10
N PRO A 83 -9.15 4.72 4.42
CA PRO A 83 -10.46 5.07 4.97
C PRO A 83 -10.88 6.49 4.56
N PRO A 84 -12.16 6.83 4.67
CA PRO A 84 -12.60 8.19 4.55
C PRO A 84 -11.89 9.10 5.57
N PRO A 85 -11.52 10.34 5.20
CA PRO A 85 -10.67 11.20 6.00
C PRO A 85 -11.33 11.72 7.30
N ASP A 86 -12.64 11.58 7.45
CA ASP A 86 -13.41 11.83 8.67
C ASP A 86 -13.38 10.64 9.64
N HIS A 87 -13.11 9.44 9.14
CA HIS A 87 -13.02 8.21 9.94
C HIS A 87 -11.59 7.92 10.41
N PHE A 88 -10.60 8.21 9.57
CA PHE A 88 -9.20 8.04 9.93
C PHE A 88 -8.28 8.99 9.16
N ARG A 89 -7.31 9.55 9.87
CA ARG A 89 -6.14 10.23 9.30
C ARG A 89 -4.92 9.84 10.10
N LEU A 90 -3.83 9.56 9.41
CA LEU A 90 -2.53 9.41 10.05
C LEU A 90 -2.15 10.76 10.66
N ARG A 91 -1.76 10.78 11.93
CA ARG A 91 -1.33 12.02 12.60
C ARG A 91 0.03 12.45 12.08
N GLU A 92 0.26 13.77 12.05
CA GLU A 92 1.52 14.37 11.57
C GLU A 92 2.74 13.97 12.40
N ASP A 93 2.56 13.59 13.66
CA ASP A 93 3.66 13.17 14.54
C ASP A 93 3.96 11.67 14.48
N VAL A 94 3.14 10.89 13.78
CA VAL A 94 3.33 9.44 13.62
C VAL A 94 4.20 9.19 12.39
N VAL A 95 5.39 8.63 12.59
CA VAL A 95 6.36 8.37 11.52
C VAL A 95 6.53 6.88 11.27
N GLY A 96 6.77 6.49 10.02
CA GLY A 96 7.01 5.10 9.63
C GLY A 96 6.62 4.79 8.18
N VAL A 97 6.66 3.50 7.84
CA VAL A 97 6.14 2.97 6.57
C VAL A 97 4.81 2.25 6.82
N PHE A 98 3.78 2.63 6.07
CA PHE A 98 2.43 2.11 6.25
C PHE A 98 1.93 1.39 5.01
N LEU A 99 1.27 0.25 5.20
CA LEU A 99 0.51 -0.48 4.20
C LEU A 99 -0.98 -0.30 4.47
N PHE A 100 -1.65 0.39 3.57
CA PHE A 100 -3.09 0.64 3.57
C PHE A 100 -3.79 -0.37 2.66
N LEU A 101 -4.80 -1.06 3.18
CA LEU A 101 -5.53 -2.11 2.48
C LEU A 101 -7.03 -1.83 2.51
N GLY A 102 -7.69 -2.17 1.41
CA GLY A 102 -9.15 -2.20 1.30
C GLY A 102 -9.62 -3.59 0.91
N PHE A 103 -10.59 -4.13 1.64
CA PHE A 103 -11.15 -5.47 1.41
C PHE A 103 -12.67 -5.44 1.29
N SER A 104 -13.24 -6.52 0.76
CA SER A 104 -14.68 -6.67 0.58
C SER A 104 -15.32 -7.37 1.77
N LYS A 105 -16.07 -6.63 2.59
CA LYS A 105 -16.84 -7.17 3.72
C LYS A 105 -18.00 -8.04 3.25
N LEU A 106 -18.52 -7.78 2.04
CA LEU A 106 -19.54 -8.62 1.41
C LEU A 106 -19.01 -10.04 1.16
N GLU A 107 -17.82 -10.17 0.60
CA GLU A 107 -17.20 -11.49 0.39
C GLU A 107 -16.71 -12.11 1.70
N GLU A 108 -16.23 -11.30 2.66
CA GLU A 108 -15.88 -11.79 4.01
C GLU A 108 -17.09 -12.45 4.69
N ASN A 109 -18.27 -11.83 4.64
CA ASN A 109 -19.49 -12.42 5.19
C ASN A 109 -19.86 -13.75 4.51
N ILE A 110 -19.51 -13.94 3.24
CA ILE A 110 -19.67 -15.23 2.56
C ILE A 110 -18.65 -16.23 3.10
N LEU A 111 -17.36 -15.86 3.10
CA LEU A 111 -16.25 -16.73 3.52
C LEU A 111 -16.39 -17.21 4.97
N ARG A 112 -16.71 -16.29 5.89
CA ARG A 112 -16.77 -16.57 7.33
C ARG A 112 -17.76 -17.67 7.68
N ARG A 113 -18.82 -17.86 6.88
CA ARG A 113 -19.80 -18.96 7.07
C ARG A 113 -19.21 -20.35 6.87
N TYR A 114 -18.04 -20.45 6.23
CA TYR A 114 -17.36 -21.71 5.90
C TYR A 114 -16.04 -21.89 6.65
N THR A 115 -15.29 -20.81 6.89
CA THR A 115 -13.96 -20.89 7.51
C THR A 115 -13.91 -20.40 8.96
N ASN A 116 -14.89 -19.59 9.40
CA ASN A 116 -14.83 -18.77 10.61
C ASN A 116 -13.63 -17.79 10.67
N GLU A 117 -12.95 -17.56 9.55
CA GLU A 117 -11.84 -16.61 9.47
C GLU A 117 -12.36 -15.19 9.17
N THR A 118 -11.62 -14.19 9.63
CA THR A 118 -11.88 -12.77 9.34
C THR A 118 -10.63 -12.10 8.78
N VAL A 119 -10.80 -11.11 7.90
CA VAL A 119 -9.69 -10.38 7.31
C VAL A 119 -8.91 -9.64 8.40
N ASN A 120 -9.60 -9.08 9.40
CA ASN A 120 -8.96 -8.33 10.49
C ASN A 120 -8.05 -9.22 11.36
N GLU A 121 -8.48 -10.43 11.70
CA GLU A 121 -7.73 -11.34 12.58
C GLU A 121 -6.63 -12.10 11.83
N ASP A 122 -6.90 -12.56 10.60
CA ASP A 122 -6.02 -13.52 9.92
C ASP A 122 -5.08 -12.88 8.89
N ALA A 123 -5.43 -11.72 8.31
CA ALA A 123 -4.63 -11.16 7.21
C ALA A 123 -3.20 -10.80 7.65
N GLY A 124 -2.99 -10.33 8.87
CA GLY A 124 -1.67 -9.92 9.35
C GLY A 124 -0.63 -11.03 9.27
N ALA A 125 -0.96 -12.23 9.77
CA ALA A 125 -0.07 -13.38 9.75
C ALA A 125 0.21 -13.86 8.31
N ARG A 126 -0.83 -13.90 7.46
CA ARG A 126 -0.68 -14.31 6.06
C ARG A 126 0.15 -13.30 5.24
N LEU A 127 -0.06 -11.99 5.45
CA LEU A 127 0.75 -10.95 4.82
C LEU A 127 2.21 -11.02 5.28
N GLN A 128 2.46 -11.30 6.56
CA GLN A 128 3.80 -11.50 7.09
C GLN A 128 4.53 -12.65 6.39
N GLU A 129 3.85 -13.78 6.15
CA GLU A 129 4.41 -14.93 5.43
C GLU A 129 4.76 -14.58 3.97
N LEU A 130 3.98 -13.71 3.32
CA LEU A 130 4.28 -13.27 1.94
C LEU A 130 5.50 -12.36 1.81
N ILE A 131 5.88 -11.62 2.87
CA ILE A 131 7.11 -10.80 2.91
C ILE A 131 8.27 -11.51 3.60
N SER A 132 8.00 -12.63 4.28
CA SER A 132 8.95 -13.46 5.04
C SER A 132 8.80 -14.95 4.69
N PRO A 133 9.00 -15.38 3.43
CA PRO A 133 8.84 -16.78 3.10
C PRO A 133 9.78 -17.63 3.95
N ARG A 134 9.29 -18.78 4.46
CA ARG A 134 10.02 -19.66 5.39
C ARG A 134 11.41 -20.11 4.88
N ASP A 135 11.64 -20.06 3.57
CA ASP A 135 12.89 -20.48 2.91
C ASP A 135 13.90 -19.33 2.71
N THR A 136 13.56 -18.12 3.16
CA THR A 136 14.47 -16.96 3.11
C THR A 136 15.06 -16.67 4.48
N LEU A 137 16.25 -16.06 4.53
CA LEU A 137 16.77 -15.43 5.74
C LEU A 137 15.65 -14.56 6.32
N GLN A 138 15.25 -14.86 7.57
CA GLN A 138 14.15 -14.20 8.26
C GLN A 138 14.21 -12.69 8.00
N THR A 139 13.25 -12.15 7.25
CA THR A 139 13.22 -10.70 6.99
C THR A 139 13.14 -9.96 8.31
N ARG A 140 13.82 -8.82 8.36
CA ARG A 140 13.82 -7.93 9.53
C ARG A 140 12.61 -7.00 9.56
N CYS A 141 11.73 -7.11 8.56
CA CYS A 141 10.52 -6.33 8.43
C CYS A 141 9.31 -7.09 8.97
N HIS A 142 8.64 -6.52 9.97
CA HIS A 142 7.44 -7.07 10.57
C HIS A 142 6.25 -6.13 10.34
N LEU A 143 5.10 -6.71 10.01
CA LEU A 143 3.84 -5.99 9.89
C LEU A 143 3.13 -6.00 11.25
N VAL A 144 2.82 -4.80 11.75
CA VAL A 144 2.03 -4.61 12.97
C VAL A 144 0.72 -3.95 12.57
N LEU A 145 -0.42 -4.52 12.97
CA LEU A 145 -1.71 -3.87 12.75
C LEU A 145 -1.74 -2.57 13.54
N TYR A 146 -1.74 -1.44 12.83
CA TYR A 146 -1.78 -0.10 13.40
C TYR A 146 -3.23 0.31 13.69
N HIS A 147 -4.12 0.05 12.75
CA HIS A 147 -5.53 0.37 12.88
C HIS A 147 -6.40 -0.48 11.95
N SER A 148 -7.66 -0.66 12.33
CA SER A 148 -8.70 -1.23 11.48
C SER A 148 -9.96 -0.40 11.60
N VAL A 149 -10.60 -0.12 10.47
CA VAL A 149 -11.85 0.65 10.41
C VAL A 149 -12.67 0.17 9.22
N ASP A 150 -13.84 -0.38 9.52
CA ASP A 150 -14.77 -0.96 8.53
C ASP A 150 -14.09 -1.90 7.51
N GLU A 151 -14.01 -1.51 6.23
CA GLU A 151 -13.39 -2.26 5.13
C GLU A 151 -11.89 -1.97 4.92
N ASN A 152 -11.25 -1.33 5.91
CA ASN A 152 -9.84 -0.91 5.84
C ASN A 152 -8.97 -1.50 6.95
N LEU A 153 -7.81 -2.01 6.55
CA LEU A 153 -6.71 -2.38 7.46
C LEU A 153 -5.49 -1.52 7.19
N ILE A 154 -4.83 -1.09 8.26
CA ILE A 154 -3.63 -0.27 8.19
C ILE A 154 -2.56 -0.98 8.99
N PHE A 155 -1.50 -1.40 8.31
CA PHE A 155 -0.33 -2.00 8.93
C PHE A 155 0.81 -1.00 8.95
N GLN A 156 1.50 -0.90 10.08
CA GLN A 156 2.78 -0.21 10.18
C GLN A 156 3.90 -1.25 10.07
N ALA A 157 4.91 -0.95 9.26
CA ALA A 157 6.13 -1.73 9.22
C ALA A 157 6.95 -1.47 10.49
N SER A 158 7.55 -2.51 11.03
CA SER A 158 8.45 -2.47 12.17
C SER A 158 9.74 -3.18 11.81
N PHE A 159 10.86 -2.49 12.00
CA PHE A 159 12.18 -3.03 11.72
C PHE A 159 12.89 -3.49 13.00
N ILE A 160 13.35 -4.75 13.04
CA ILE A 160 14.14 -5.29 14.15
C ILE A 160 15.63 -5.33 13.75
N PRO A 161 16.50 -4.52 14.40
CA PRO A 161 17.93 -4.53 14.10
C PRO A 161 18.62 -5.80 14.64
N GLU A 162 19.69 -6.26 13.96
CA GLU A 162 20.44 -7.46 14.33
C GLU A 162 21.15 -7.37 15.70
N LYS A 163 21.50 -6.16 16.11
CA LYS A 163 22.08 -5.89 17.42
C LYS A 163 21.18 -4.88 18.12
N PRO A 164 20.57 -5.22 19.27
CA PRO A 164 19.86 -4.23 20.07
C PRO A 164 20.86 -3.17 20.49
N ASP A 165 20.50 -1.90 20.30
CA ASP A 165 21.36 -0.79 20.69
C ASP A 165 21.56 -0.85 22.23
N HIS A 166 22.78 -1.14 22.67
CA HIS A 166 23.13 -1.22 24.10
C HIS A 166 23.20 0.15 24.77
N SER A 167 22.82 1.23 24.07
CA SER A 167 22.68 2.54 24.69
C SER A 167 21.46 2.50 25.63
N GLY A 168 21.74 2.48 26.94
CA GLY A 168 20.76 2.35 28.02
C GLY A 168 19.75 3.50 28.19
N ASN A 169 19.34 4.15 27.10
CA ASN A 169 18.24 5.10 27.08
C ASN A 169 17.06 4.46 26.34
N GLY A 170 16.07 4.00 27.10
CA GLY A 170 14.92 3.28 26.57
C GLY A 170 14.17 3.99 25.44
N SER A 171 13.73 3.18 24.47
CA SER A 171 12.53 3.39 23.65
C SER A 171 12.43 4.61 22.71
N ARG A 172 13.51 5.34 22.42
CA ARG A 172 13.46 6.37 21.36
C ARG A 172 14.00 5.80 20.06
N ILE A 173 13.10 5.48 19.13
CA ILE A 173 13.46 5.13 17.75
C ILE A 173 14.32 6.28 17.20
N SER A 174 15.58 5.97 16.86
CA SER A 174 16.48 6.97 16.30
C SER A 174 16.05 7.30 14.87
N TYR A 175 16.28 8.55 14.46
CA TYR A 175 16.07 9.01 13.09
C TYR A 175 16.71 8.08 12.05
N ALA A 176 17.90 7.56 12.36
CA ALA A 176 18.63 6.63 11.49
C ALA A 176 17.90 5.28 11.37
N MET A 177 17.25 4.81 12.45
CA MET A 177 16.48 3.55 12.41
C MET A 177 15.26 3.68 11.51
N LEU A 178 14.57 4.83 11.51
CA LEU A 178 13.41 5.07 10.64
C LEU A 178 13.79 5.01 9.15
N TRP A 179 14.97 5.50 8.79
CA TRP A 179 15.42 5.46 7.40
C TRP A 179 15.89 4.07 6.99
N GLU A 180 16.48 3.29 7.90
CA GLU A 180 16.78 1.88 7.65
C GLU A 180 15.48 1.06 7.53
N GLU A 181 14.47 1.32 8.37
CA GLU A 181 13.13 0.73 8.23
C GLU A 181 12.55 1.03 6.85
N LYS A 182 12.59 2.29 6.39
CA LYS A 182 12.16 2.65 5.03
C LYS A 182 12.86 1.83 3.96
N LYS A 183 14.18 1.71 4.08
CA LYS A 183 15.03 1.05 3.08
C LYS A 183 14.76 -0.45 3.02
N GLU A 184 14.53 -1.09 4.16
CA GLU A 184 14.33 -2.53 4.27
C GLU A 184 12.86 -2.92 4.02
N CYS A 185 11.92 -2.23 4.66
CA CYS A 185 10.49 -2.53 4.57
C CYS A 185 9.81 -1.92 3.35
N GLY A 186 10.22 -0.72 2.91
CA GLY A 186 9.55 0.01 1.83
C GLY A 186 9.43 -0.81 0.54
N PRO A 187 10.53 -1.37 -0.01
CA PRO A 187 10.47 -2.21 -1.22
C PRO A 187 9.63 -3.48 -1.04
N LEU A 188 9.68 -4.11 0.13
CA LEU A 188 8.88 -5.30 0.44
C LEU A 188 7.39 -4.99 0.42
N LEU A 189 6.98 -3.89 1.07
CA LEU A 189 5.58 -3.47 1.11
C LEU A 189 5.09 -2.99 -0.26
N GLN A 190 5.93 -2.33 -1.05
CA GLN A 190 5.60 -1.97 -2.43
C GLN A 190 5.38 -3.22 -3.30
N SER A 191 6.27 -4.22 -3.19
CA SER A 191 6.12 -5.50 -3.88
C SER A 191 4.84 -6.24 -3.45
N LEU A 192 4.54 -6.25 -2.15
CA LEU A 192 3.31 -6.83 -1.61
C LEU A 192 2.07 -6.11 -2.14
N ALA A 193 2.04 -4.78 -2.10
CA ALA A 193 0.92 -3.98 -2.63
C ALA A 193 0.70 -4.22 -4.13
N TYR A 194 1.79 -4.34 -4.90
CA TYR A 194 1.74 -4.72 -6.31
C TYR A 194 1.14 -6.11 -6.51
N ARG A 195 1.57 -7.13 -5.75
CA ARG A 195 1.03 -8.49 -5.81
C ARG A 195 -0.46 -8.54 -5.50
N ILE A 196 -0.91 -7.79 -4.49
CA ILE A 196 -2.32 -7.67 -4.13
C ILE A 196 -3.12 -7.09 -5.29
N ARG A 197 -2.69 -5.94 -5.83
CA ARG A 197 -3.40 -5.26 -6.93
C ARG A 197 -3.51 -6.10 -8.19
N ASN A 198 -2.44 -6.83 -8.51
CA ASN A 198 -2.39 -7.69 -9.70
C ASN A 198 -2.96 -9.09 -9.44
N ARG A 199 -3.59 -9.33 -8.28
CA ARG A 199 -4.21 -10.61 -7.92
C ARG A 199 -3.24 -11.79 -8.09
N ASP A 200 -1.99 -11.61 -7.66
CA ASP A 200 -0.96 -12.64 -7.73
C ASP A 200 -1.43 -13.94 -7.06
N PHE A 201 -1.11 -15.08 -7.65
CA PHE A 201 -1.56 -16.40 -7.18
C PHE A 201 -1.26 -16.63 -5.70
N SER A 202 -0.09 -16.19 -5.22
CA SER A 202 0.28 -16.33 -3.81
C SER A 202 -0.58 -15.51 -2.84
N VAL A 203 -1.27 -14.49 -3.34
CA VAL A 203 -2.24 -13.69 -2.58
C VAL A 203 -3.62 -14.32 -2.70
N ILE A 204 -4.10 -14.60 -3.92
CA ILE A 204 -5.48 -15.06 -4.13
C ILE A 204 -5.74 -16.51 -3.70
N SER A 205 -4.70 -17.33 -3.60
CA SER A 205 -4.80 -18.69 -3.08
C SER A 205 -5.08 -18.75 -1.57
N GLN A 206 -4.79 -17.67 -0.85
CA GLN A 206 -5.01 -17.53 0.58
C GLN A 206 -6.43 -16.99 0.84
N PRO A 207 -7.26 -17.65 1.67
CA PRO A 207 -8.67 -17.28 1.85
C PRO A 207 -8.90 -15.81 2.19
N THR A 208 -8.34 -15.31 3.30
CA THR A 208 -8.59 -13.93 3.72
C THR A 208 -7.86 -12.89 2.88
N LEU A 209 -6.71 -13.23 2.28
CA LEU A 209 -6.01 -12.29 1.39
C LEU A 209 -6.71 -12.14 0.03
N SER A 210 -7.42 -13.17 -0.44
CA SER A 210 -8.19 -13.11 -1.69
C SER A 210 -9.32 -12.07 -1.67
N LEU A 211 -9.75 -11.66 -0.46
CA LEU A 211 -10.79 -10.66 -0.20
C LEU A 211 -10.26 -9.22 -0.26
N ILE A 212 -8.94 -9.04 -0.17
CA ILE A 212 -8.29 -7.73 -0.29
C ILE A 212 -8.30 -7.34 -1.77
N LYS A 213 -8.85 -6.16 -2.07
CA LYS A 213 -9.05 -5.68 -3.44
C LYS A 213 -8.04 -4.62 -3.85
N VAL A 214 -7.61 -3.79 -2.91
CA VAL A 214 -6.74 -2.64 -3.17
C VAL A 214 -5.70 -2.48 -2.08
N ALA A 215 -4.53 -1.97 -2.46
CA ALA A 215 -3.40 -1.74 -1.57
C ALA A 215 -2.61 -0.49 -1.98
N HIS A 216 -2.16 0.26 -0.98
CA HIS A 216 -1.32 1.45 -1.13
C HIS A 216 -0.25 1.48 -0.03
N VAL A 217 0.94 1.97 -0.36
CA VAL A 217 2.03 2.16 0.61
C VAL A 217 2.28 3.64 0.78
N GLU A 218 2.25 4.11 2.02
CA GLU A 218 2.57 5.49 2.38
C GLU A 218 3.79 5.53 3.29
N VAL A 219 4.75 6.39 2.96
CA VAL A 219 5.94 6.60 3.78
C VAL A 219 5.83 7.96 4.43
N HIS A 220 5.66 7.99 5.75
CA HIS A 220 5.58 9.22 6.51
C HIS A 220 6.83 9.37 7.34
N LEU A 221 7.84 10.05 6.78
CA LEU A 221 9.13 10.25 7.43
C LEU A 221 9.56 11.71 7.32
N PRO A 222 10.30 12.21 8.32
CA PRO A 222 10.95 13.49 8.22
C PRO A 222 11.98 13.55 7.06
N PRO A 223 12.38 14.75 6.60
CA PRO A 223 13.24 14.92 5.44
C PRO A 223 14.59 14.21 5.60
N GLU A 224 15.01 13.40 4.63
CA GLU A 224 16.27 12.63 4.69
C GLU A 224 17.45 13.44 5.27
N PRO A 225 18.24 12.88 6.20
CA PRO A 225 19.35 13.63 6.76
C PRO A 225 20.32 13.94 5.63
N ARG A 226 20.70 15.21 5.46
CA ARG A 226 21.64 15.61 4.40
C ARG A 226 22.97 14.87 4.61
N SER A 227 23.21 13.85 3.79
CA SER A 227 24.48 13.14 3.73
C SER A 227 25.59 14.13 3.40
N GLY A 228 26.34 14.54 4.42
CA GLY A 228 27.57 15.32 4.32
C GLY A 228 27.45 16.58 3.46
N ALA A 229 27.27 17.72 4.11
CA ALA A 229 27.99 18.90 3.65
C ALA A 229 29.47 18.52 3.67
N ARG A 230 30.00 18.04 2.54
CA ARG A 230 31.42 18.11 2.27
C ARG A 230 31.73 19.59 2.43
N SER A 231 32.37 19.93 3.54
CA SER A 231 33.10 21.17 3.69
C SER A 231 34.16 21.14 2.59
N SER A 232 33.76 21.54 1.37
CA SER A 232 34.69 22.11 0.43
C SER A 232 35.23 23.33 1.14
N ARG A 233 36.41 23.16 1.73
CA ARG A 233 37.32 24.22 2.11
C ARG A 233 37.16 25.31 1.06
N ALA A 234 36.56 26.42 1.45
CA ALA A 234 36.50 27.61 0.63
C ALA A 234 37.95 28.06 0.45
N THR A 235 38.60 27.59 -0.61
CA THR A 235 39.71 28.32 -1.21
C THR A 235 39.10 29.60 -1.76
N SER A 236 39.34 30.68 -1.04
CA SER A 236 39.09 32.04 -1.49
C SER A 236 39.81 32.28 -2.82
N SER A 237 39.09 32.17 -3.93
CA SER A 237 39.41 32.89 -5.14
C SER A 237 38.29 33.89 -5.40
N THR A 238 38.55 35.12 -4.99
CA THR A 238 37.87 36.30 -5.51
C THR A 238 37.96 36.28 -7.03
N SER A 239 36.85 36.02 -7.70
CA SER A 239 36.66 36.37 -9.10
C SER A 239 35.27 36.98 -9.27
N SER A 240 35.27 38.30 -9.21
CA SER A 240 34.17 39.19 -9.54
C SER A 240 33.68 38.94 -10.95
N SER A 241 32.43 38.52 -11.09
CA SER A 241 31.68 38.58 -12.35
C SER A 241 30.32 39.19 -12.06
N ILE A 242 30.29 40.52 -12.17
CA ILE A 242 29.09 41.34 -12.14
C ILE A 242 28.20 40.87 -13.30
N SER A 243 27.13 40.14 -12.99
CA SER A 243 26.12 39.78 -13.98
C SER A 243 25.32 41.02 -14.35
N LEU A 244 25.64 41.58 -15.52
CA LEU A 244 25.00 42.72 -16.19
C LEU A 244 23.53 42.47 -16.61
N LYS A 245 22.81 41.56 -15.95
CA LYS A 245 21.42 41.18 -16.30
C LYS A 245 20.35 41.84 -15.42
N PHE A 246 20.73 42.49 -14.32
CA PHE A 246 19.78 43.20 -13.44
C PHE A 246 19.59 44.69 -13.78
N VAL A 247 20.47 45.30 -14.57
CA VAL A 247 20.33 46.72 -14.97
C VAL A 247 19.33 46.90 -16.12
N PHE A 248 19.12 45.88 -16.96
CA PHE A 248 18.23 45.98 -18.11
C PHE A 248 16.74 45.89 -17.75
N VAL A 249 16.37 45.33 -16.60
CA VAL A 249 14.96 45.19 -16.19
C VAL A 249 14.42 46.49 -15.57
N CYS A 250 15.26 47.31 -14.93
CA CYS A 250 14.82 48.59 -14.37
C CYS A 250 14.63 49.70 -15.43
N LEU A 251 15.35 49.66 -16.56
CA LEU A 251 15.21 50.68 -17.61
C LEU A 251 13.97 50.49 -18.49
N VAL A 252 13.49 49.26 -18.66
CA VAL A 252 12.30 48.99 -19.50
C VAL A 252 10.99 49.32 -18.77
N GLN A 253 10.95 49.25 -17.43
CA GLN A 253 9.76 49.61 -16.67
C GLN A 253 9.56 51.14 -16.50
N LEU A 254 10.61 51.95 -16.66
CA LEU A 254 10.51 53.41 -16.59
C LEU A 254 10.09 54.06 -17.94
N LEU A 255 10.23 53.37 -19.07
CA LEU A 255 9.78 53.85 -20.38
C LEU A 255 8.33 53.49 -20.72
N HIS A 256 7.73 52.53 -20.03
CA HIS A 256 6.31 52.17 -20.23
C HIS A 256 5.32 53.03 -19.41
N TRP A 257 5.80 53.78 -18.41
CA TRP A 257 4.94 54.66 -17.59
C TRP A 257 4.77 56.08 -18.17
N THR A 258 5.60 56.50 -19.13
CA THR A 258 5.48 57.82 -19.77
C THR A 258 4.59 57.84 -21.01
N ALA A 259 4.13 56.68 -21.50
CA ALA A 259 3.32 56.58 -22.72
C ALA A 259 1.79 56.47 -22.47
N VAL A 260 1.33 56.40 -21.22
CA VAL A 260 -0.11 56.31 -20.87
C VAL A 260 -0.68 57.66 -20.40
N ALA A 261 0.14 58.71 -20.29
CA ALA A 261 -0.29 60.04 -19.86
C ALA A 261 -0.58 61.03 -21.00
N SER A 262 -0.56 60.60 -22.27
CA SER A 262 -0.92 61.47 -23.39
C SER A 262 -1.39 60.69 -24.62
N SER A 263 -2.65 60.22 -24.62
CA SER A 263 -3.59 60.11 -25.76
C SER A 263 -4.85 59.36 -25.31
#